data_AF-A0A0D2SSR9-F1
#
_entry.id   AF-A0A0D2SSR9-F1
#
_cell.length_a   1.000
_cell.length_b   1.000
_cell.length_c   1.000
_cell.angle_alpha   90.00
_cell.angle_beta   90.00
_cell.angle_gamma   90.00
#
_symmetry.space_group_name_H-M   'P 1'
#
loop_
_entity.id
_entity.type
_entity.pdbx_description
1 polymer ?
#
loop_
_entity_poly.entity_id
_entity_poly.type
_entity_poly.pdbx_seq_one_letter_code
_entity_poly.pdbx_strand_id
1 'polypeptide(L)'
;MSWGETALFTAAKKGHLDVLKELLKYSNKETITKKNKSRFDPLHIAASQGHHVRMMRCHPLEADAAIVMLPDKFGNTALHVTTRKKRAEV
;
A
#
# COMPACT_ATOMS: atom_id res chain seq x y z
N MET A 1 19.87 7.31 2.26
CA MET A 1 18.87 7.46 3.34
C MET A 1 17.77 6.41 3.14
N SER A 2 17.73 5.35 3.96
CA SER A 2 16.63 4.39 3.91
C SER A 2 15.38 5.02 4.55
N TRP A 3 14.30 5.18 3.79
CA TRP A 3 13.04 5.77 4.25
C TRP A 3 12.20 4.83 5.14
N GLY A 4 12.81 3.75 5.66
CA GLY A 4 12.11 2.66 6.33
C GLY A 4 11.25 1.82 5.38
N GLU A 5 11.43 1.97 4.07
CA GLU A 5 10.68 1.27 3.04
C GLU A 5 11.08 -0.22 3.03
N THR A 6 10.09 -1.11 3.10
CA THR A 6 10.29 -2.56 2.96
C THR A 6 10.37 -2.95 1.48
N ALA A 7 10.81 -4.17 1.18
CA ALA A 7 10.74 -4.73 -0.17
C ALA A 7 9.29 -4.68 -0.71
N LEU A 8 8.31 -5.02 0.14
CA LEU A 8 6.90 -4.96 -0.19
C LEU A 8 6.43 -3.54 -0.52
N PHE A 9 6.86 -2.55 0.27
CA PHE A 9 6.57 -1.13 0.00
C PHE A 9 7.10 -0.69 -1.38
N THR A 10 8.34 -1.07 -1.69
CA THR A 10 8.97 -0.73 -2.98
C THR A 10 8.25 -1.40 -4.14
N ALA A 11 7.89 -2.68 -4.02
CA ALA A 11 7.12 -3.40 -5.03
C ALA A 11 5.74 -2.76 -5.27
N ALA A 12 5.05 -2.37 -4.18
CA ALA A 12 3.75 -1.70 -4.23
C ALA A 12 3.83 -0.31 -4.90
N LYS A 13 4.86 0.47 -4.56
CA LYS A 13 5.16 1.78 -5.16
C LYS A 13 5.43 1.67 -6.66
N LYS A 14 6.17 0.63 -7.08
CA LYS A 14 6.53 0.41 -8.49
C LYS A 14 5.47 -0.32 -9.30
N GLY A 15 4.48 -0.93 -8.64
CA GLY A 15 3.47 -1.74 -9.32
C GLY A 15 4.00 -3.09 -9.81
N HIS A 16 5.11 -3.58 -9.24
CA HIS A 16 5.70 -4.87 -9.60
C HIS A 16 4.87 -6.02 -9.01
N LEU A 17 3.77 -6.37 -9.69
CA LEU A 17 2.77 -7.30 -9.15
C LEU A 17 3.32 -8.70 -8.88
N ASP A 18 4.17 -9.22 -9.76
CA ASP A 18 4.70 -10.58 -9.60
C ASP A 18 5.63 -10.67 -8.39
N VAL A 19 6.50 -9.67 -8.23
CA VAL A 19 7.33 -9.52 -7.03
C VAL A 19 6.46 -9.35 -5.78
N LEU A 20 5.41 -8.54 -5.87
CA LEU A 20 4.49 -8.30 -4.76
C LEU A 20 3.75 -9.58 -4.35
N LYS A 21 3.27 -10.39 -5.30
CA LYS A 21 2.65 -11.70 -5.03
C LYS A 21 3.61 -12.64 -4.32
N GLU A 22 4.85 -12.76 -4.79
CA GLU A 22 5.83 -13.62 -4.14
C GLU A 22 6.18 -13.13 -2.73
N LEU A 23 6.41 -11.82 -2.55
CA LEU A 23 6.68 -11.25 -1.23
C LEU A 23 5.52 -11.45 -0.24
N LEU A 24 4.29 -11.35 -0.72
CA LEU A 24 3.09 -11.52 0.11
C LEU A 24 2.93 -12.94 0.66
N LYS A 25 3.43 -13.98 -0.02
CA LYS A 25 3.40 -15.36 0.48
C LYS A 25 4.19 -15.54 1.79
N TYR A 26 5.21 -14.71 1.98
CA TYR A 26 6.10 -14.75 3.14
C TYR A 26 5.90 -13.55 4.08
N SER A 27 4.91 -12.69 3.80
CA SER A 27 4.65 -11.49 4.59
C SER A 27 3.65 -11.78 5.70
N ASN A 28 3.91 -11.21 6.87
CA ASN A 28 2.97 -11.19 8.00
C ASN A 28 2.27 -9.83 8.10
N LYS A 29 1.25 -9.74 8.97
CA LYS A 29 0.48 -8.50 9.20
C LYS A 29 1.36 -7.32 9.55
N GLU A 30 2.43 -7.52 10.31
CA GLU A 30 3.38 -6.47 10.66
C GLU A 30 4.10 -5.90 9.43
N THR A 31 4.52 -6.75 8.50
CA THR A 31 5.19 -6.33 7.25
C THR A 31 4.25 -5.58 6.32
N ILE A 32 3.00 -6.04 6.22
CA ILE A 32 1.99 -5.46 5.32
C ILE A 32 1.44 -4.13 5.86
N THR A 33 1.49 -3.92 7.17
CA THR A 33 1.06 -2.69 7.84
C THR A 33 2.21 -1.75 8.20
N LYS A 34 3.46 -2.15 7.89
CA LYS A 34 4.66 -1.37 8.21
C LYS A 34 4.65 -0.05 7.45
N LYS A 35 4.63 1.02 8.22
CA LYS A 35 4.61 2.39 7.70
C LYS A 35 6.02 2.93 7.48
N ASN A 36 6.21 3.66 6.39
CA ASN A 36 7.42 4.45 6.14
C ASN A 36 7.44 5.71 7.03
N LYS A 37 8.50 6.53 6.91
CA LYS A 37 8.63 7.79 7.66
C LYS A 37 7.47 8.80 7.44
N SER A 38 6.75 8.69 6.33
CA SER A 38 5.56 9.51 6.03
C SER A 38 4.25 8.90 6.52
N ARG A 39 4.31 7.82 7.32
CA ARG A 39 3.16 7.05 7.82
C ARG A 39 2.35 6.36 6.72
N PHE A 40 2.94 6.13 5.54
CA PHE A 40 2.32 5.32 4.49
C PHE A 40 2.76 3.86 4.61
N ASP A 41 1.78 2.96 4.58
CA ASP A 41 2.02 1.54 4.38
C ASP A 41 2.07 1.20 2.87
N PRO A 42 2.39 -0.06 2.50
CA PRO A 42 2.39 -0.51 1.12
C PRO A 42 1.08 -0.25 0.36
N LEU A 43 -0.08 -0.30 1.03
CA LEU A 43 -1.37 -0.08 0.38
C LEU A 43 -1.60 1.40 0.07
N HIS A 44 -1.23 2.32 0.97
CA HIS A 44 -1.29 3.76 0.71
C HIS A 44 -0.45 4.16 -0.49
N ILE A 45 0.77 3.64 -0.60
CA ILE A 45 1.63 3.97 -1.75
C ILE A 45 1.12 3.31 -3.03
N ALA A 46 0.60 2.07 -2.99
CA ALA A 46 -0.06 1.47 -4.14
C ALA A 46 -1.27 2.30 -4.59
N ALA A 47 -2.07 2.81 -3.65
CA ALA A 47 -3.20 3.69 -3.94
C ALA A 47 -2.77 5.00 -4.57
N SER A 48 -1.74 5.66 -4.02
CA SER A 48 -1.15 6.89 -4.55
C SER A 48 -0.60 6.74 -5.97
N GLN A 49 -0.21 5.52 -6.35
CA GLN A 49 0.31 5.21 -7.69
C GLN A 49 -0.72 4.55 -8.60
N GLY A 50 -1.97 4.37 -8.16
CA GLY A 50 -3.03 3.74 -8.97
C GLY A 50 -2.96 2.21 -9.05
N HIS A 51 -2.09 1.56 -8.27
CA HIS A 51 -1.89 0.10 -8.25
C HIS A 51 -2.74 -0.64 -7.18
N HIS A 52 -3.51 0.07 -6.36
CA HIS A 52 -4.29 -0.49 -5.25
C HIS A 52 -5.23 -1.63 -5.65
N VAL A 53 -5.98 -1.50 -6.75
CA VAL A 53 -6.91 -2.56 -7.22
C VAL A 53 -6.17 -3.86 -7.49
N ARG A 54 -5.01 -3.78 -8.14
CA ARG A 54 -4.20 -4.96 -8.46
C ARG A 54 -3.58 -5.58 -7.20
N MET A 55 -3.12 -4.75 -6.26
CA MET A 55 -2.61 -5.22 -4.97
C MET A 55 -3.71 -5.94 -4.14
N MET A 56 -4.91 -5.37 -4.06
CA MET A 56 -6.07 -5.99 -3.39
C MET A 56 -6.49 -7.31 -4.04
N ARG A 57 -6.29 -7.47 -5.36
CA ARG A 57 -6.56 -8.75 -6.05
C ARG A 57 -5.46 -9.80 -5.86
N CYS A 58 -4.25 -9.41 -5.48
CA CYS A 58 -3.11 -10.32 -5.30
C CYS A 58 -3.05 -10.96 -3.90
N HIS A 59 -3.81 -10.44 -2.94
CA HIS A 59 -3.88 -10.98 -1.59
C HIS A 59 -5.31 -10.84 -1.08
N PRO A 60 -5.80 -11.74 -0.21
CA PRO A 60 -7.04 -11.54 0.53
C PRO A 60 -6.90 -10.45 1.61
N LEU A 61 -6.18 -9.35 1.32
CA LEU A 61 -6.16 -8.13 2.12
C LEU A 61 -7.57 -7.53 2.26
N GLU A 62 -8.42 -7.77 1.27
CA GLU A 62 -9.83 -7.39 1.28
C GLU A 62 -10.63 -8.11 2.39
N ALA A 63 -10.18 -9.30 2.83
CA ALA A 63 -10.76 -10.00 3.96
C ALA A 63 -10.37 -9.37 5.31
N ASP A 64 -9.24 -8.64 5.34
CA ASP A 64 -8.71 -8.02 6.55
C ASP A 64 -9.09 -6.53 6.57
N ALA A 65 -10.38 -6.26 6.80
CA ALA A 65 -10.96 -4.91 6.84
C ALA A 65 -10.16 -3.93 7.72
N ALA A 66 -9.52 -4.44 8.77
CA ALA A 66 -8.65 -3.67 9.66
C ALA A 66 -7.40 -3.09 8.96
N ILE A 67 -6.86 -3.76 7.93
CA ILE A 67 -5.67 -3.32 7.20
C ILE A 67 -6.04 -2.23 6.19
N VAL A 68 -7.13 -2.41 5.44
CA VAL A 68 -7.57 -1.44 4.43
C VAL A 68 -8.05 -0.12 5.04
N MET A 69 -8.47 -0.14 6.31
CA MET A 69 -8.92 1.04 7.06
C MET A 69 -7.82 1.75 7.85
N LEU A 70 -6.55 1.34 7.73
CA LEU A 70 -5.46 2.01 8.42
C LEU A 70 -5.32 3.47 7.95
N PRO A 71 -5.22 4.44 8.87
CA PRO A 71 -5.04 5.85 8.51
C PRO A 71 -3.56 6.22 8.33
N ASP A 72 -3.27 7.12 7.40
CA ASP A 72 -1.98 7.82 7.27
C ASP A 72 -1.79 8.91 8.34
N LYS A 73 -0.77 9.76 8.18
CA LYS A 73 -0.50 10.90 9.09
C LYS A 73 -1.58 12.00 9.06
N PHE A 74 -2.45 12.00 8.07
CA PHE A 74 -3.52 12.97 7.86
C PHE A 74 -4.90 12.38 8.15
N GLY A 75 -4.98 11.14 8.65
CA GLY A 75 -6.25 10.44 8.86
C GLY A 75 -6.87 9.85 7.60
N ASN A 76 -6.18 9.87 6.46
CA ASN A 76 -6.67 9.30 5.21
C ASN A 76 -6.41 7.81 5.17
N THR A 77 -7.39 7.03 4.74
CA THR A 77 -7.15 5.63 4.33
C THR A 77 -6.53 5.57 2.93
N ALA A 78 -6.00 4.41 2.55
CA ALA A 78 -5.47 4.21 1.20
C ALA A 78 -6.48 4.61 0.10
N LEU A 79 -7.78 4.33 0.29
CA LEU A 79 -8.81 4.69 -0.69
C LEU A 79 -8.98 6.22 -0.82
N HIS A 80 -8.89 6.97 0.27
CA HIS A 80 -8.90 8.45 0.24
C HIS A 80 -7.71 9.02 -0.54
N VAL A 81 -6.56 8.33 -0.53
CA VAL A 81 -5.38 8.77 -1.29
C VAL A 81 -5.61 8.64 -2.81
N THR A 82 -6.43 7.69 -3.26
CA THR A 82 -6.73 7.50 -4.70
C THR A 82 -7.46 8.70 -5.30
N THR A 83 -8.42 9.28 -4.58
CA THR A 83 -9.24 10.39 -5.05
C THR A 83 -8.47 11.71 -5.10
N ARG A 84 -7.48 11.90 -4.22
CA ARG A 84 -6.64 13.11 -4.21
C ARG A 84 -5.70 13.18 -5.41
N LYS A 85 -5.08 12.06 -5.80
CA LYS A 85 -4.19 12.00 -6.97
C LYS A 85 -4.94 12.16 -8.28
N LYS A 86 -6.10 11.49 -8.43
CA LYS A 86 -6.93 11.60 -9.64
C LYS A 86 -7.48 13.01 -9.88
N ARG A 87 -7.58 13.85 -8.83
CA ARG A 87 -7.91 15.28 -8.92
C ARG A 87 -6.71 16.20 -9.16
N ALA A 88 -5.49 15.70 -9.06
CA ALA A 88 -4.27 16.45 -9.38
C ALA A 88 -3.79 16.22 -10.83
N GLU A 89 -4.44 15.30 -11.55
CA GLU A 89 -4.19 15.00 -12.97
C GLU A 89 -5.26 15.63 -13.90
N VAL A 90 -5.93 16.70 -13.45
CA VAL A 90 -6.86 17.51 -14.27
C VAL A 90 -6.35 18.93 -14.43
#